data_AF-A0A0F8Z4M4-F1
#
_entry.id   AF-A0A0F8Z4M4-F1
#
_cell.length_a   1.000
_cell.length_b   1.000
_cell.length_c   1.000
_cell.angle_alpha   90.00
_cell.angle_beta   90.00
_cell.angle_gamma   90.00
#
_symmetry.space_group_name_H-M   'P 1'
#
loop_
_entity.id
_entity.type
_entity.pdbx_description
1 polymer ?
#
loop_
_entity_poly.entity_id
_entity_poly.type
_entity_poly.pdbx_seq_one_letter_code
_entity_poly.pdbx_strand_id
1 'polypeptide(L)'
;MAYKYARQKSIPLTEEEIRQKYEEIQEEMQEVLEWKKESEANLENVKSSPQKKGAAKRALKKIARRIDTVQGQIIYWKNRIKGESHFKANIEKNEYWASCKEKSGLIKNK
;
A
#
# COMPACT_ATOMS: atom_id res chain seq x y z
N MET A 1 -31.14 8.38 -29.83
CA MET A 1 -30.35 7.14 -30.00
C MET A 1 -29.69 6.82 -28.67
N ALA A 2 -30.17 5.82 -27.94
CA ALA A 2 -29.66 5.52 -26.59
C ALA A 2 -28.36 4.72 -26.72
N TYR A 3 -27.24 5.32 -26.32
CA TYR A 3 -25.97 4.61 -26.21
C TYR A 3 -26.10 3.55 -25.11
N LYS A 4 -26.30 2.29 -25.51
CA LYS A 4 -26.14 1.14 -24.61
C LYS A 4 -24.66 1.06 -24.26
N TYR A 5 -24.27 1.66 -23.13
CA TYR A 5 -22.98 1.37 -22.51
C TYR A 5 -22.89 -0.14 -22.32
N ALA A 6 -22.11 -0.81 -23.16
CA ALA A 6 -21.77 -2.21 -22.94
C ALA A 6 -21.08 -2.27 -21.59
N ARG A 7 -21.80 -2.71 -20.56
CA ARG A 7 -21.18 -3.01 -19.26
C ARG A 7 -20.22 -4.14 -19.55
N GLN A 8 -18.92 -3.84 -19.72
CA GLN A 8 -17.88 -4.85 -19.64
C GLN A 8 -18.01 -5.45 -18.24
N LYS A 9 -18.71 -6.58 -18.15
CA LYS A 9 -18.70 -7.41 -16.96
C LYS A 9 -17.31 -8.03 -16.96
N SER A 10 -16.37 -7.41 -16.25
CA SER A 10 -15.10 -8.07 -15.96
C SER A 10 -15.43 -9.40 -15.31
N ILE A 11 -14.94 -10.49 -15.88
CA ILE A 11 -15.05 -11.80 -15.24
C ILE A 11 -14.42 -11.64 -13.84
N PRO A 12 -15.13 -12.01 -12.77
CA PRO A 12 -14.57 -11.94 -11.43
C PRO A 12 -13.34 -12.84 -11.37
N LEU A 13 -12.29 -12.36 -10.70
CA LEU A 13 -11.06 -13.14 -10.53
C LEU A 13 -11.35 -14.50 -9.89
N THR A 14 -10.63 -15.52 -10.34
CA THR A 14 -10.65 -16.85 -9.72
C THR A 14 -9.95 -16.81 -8.36
N GLU A 15 -10.18 -17.84 -7.55
CA GLU A 15 -9.51 -17.95 -6.25
C GLU A 15 -7.99 -18.05 -6.38
N GLU A 16 -7.50 -18.69 -7.44
CA GLU A 16 -6.06 -18.80 -7.74
C GLU A 16 -5.47 -17.43 -8.08
N GLU A 17 -6.15 -16.64 -8.95
CA GLU A 17 -5.73 -15.28 -9.28
C GLU A 17 -5.73 -14.37 -8.04
N ILE A 18 -6.71 -14.53 -7.15
CA ILE A 18 -6.76 -13.79 -5.88
C ILE A 18 -5.59 -14.13 -4.96
N ARG A 19 -5.18 -15.42 -4.90
CA ARG A 19 -4.01 -15.85 -4.13
C ARG A 19 -2.71 -15.33 -4.72
N GLN A 20 -2.54 -15.42 -6.04
CA GLN A 20 -1.38 -14.86 -6.73
C GLN A 20 -1.25 -13.36 -6.47
N LYS A 21 -2.36 -12.61 -6.56
CA LYS A 21 -2.36 -11.17 -6.24
C LYS A 21 -1.98 -10.88 -4.79
N TYR A 22 -2.32 -11.78 -3.87
CA TYR A 22 -1.93 -11.65 -2.46
C TYR A 22 -0.44 -11.95 -2.25
N GLU A 23 0.11 -12.93 -2.94
CA GLU A 23 1.55 -13.24 -2.90
C GLU A 23 2.38 -12.09 -3.50
N GLU A 24 1.99 -11.59 -4.68
CA GLU A 24 2.62 -10.43 -5.34
C GLU A 24 2.69 -9.21 -4.41
N ILE A 25 1.60 -8.91 -3.69
CA ILE A 25 1.59 -7.74 -2.79
C ILE A 25 2.41 -7.97 -1.51
N GLN A 26 2.57 -9.23 -1.08
CA GLN A 26 3.46 -9.56 0.04
C GLN A 26 4.93 -9.42 -0.37
N GLU A 27 5.29 -9.85 -1.58
CA GLU A 27 6.62 -9.64 -2.15
C GLU A 27 6.92 -8.15 -2.28
N GLU A 28 5.99 -7.35 -2.80
CA GLU A 28 6.14 -5.90 -2.88
C GLU A 28 6.41 -5.28 -1.50
N MET A 29 5.73 -5.77 -0.44
CA MET A 29 6.01 -5.29 0.91
C MET A 29 7.44 -5.60 1.36
N GLN A 30 7.99 -6.77 1.01
CA GLN A 30 9.38 -7.09 1.34
C GLN A 30 10.35 -6.13 0.66
N GLU A 31 10.18 -5.87 -0.64
CA GLU A 31 11.03 -4.92 -1.38
C GLU A 31 10.98 -3.52 -0.76
N VAL A 32 9.79 -3.05 -0.40
CA VAL A 32 9.61 -1.73 0.23
C VAL A 32 10.29 -1.66 1.60
N LEU A 33 10.28 -2.76 2.37
CA LEU A 33 10.99 -2.86 3.64
C LEU A 33 12.52 -2.92 3.45
N GLU A 34 13.01 -3.52 2.38
CA GLU A 34 14.43 -3.48 2.03
C GLU A 34 14.89 -2.06 1.69
N TRP A 35 14.13 -1.34 0.85
CA TRP A 35 14.42 0.07 0.56
C TRP A 35 14.43 0.95 1.81
N LYS A 36 13.56 0.63 2.78
CA LYS A 36 13.54 1.29 4.08
C LYS A 36 14.87 1.08 4.81
N LYS A 37 15.31 -0.18 4.95
CA LYS A 37 16.56 -0.54 5.64
C LYS A 37 17.77 0.14 4.99
N GLU A 38 17.85 0.12 3.66
CA GLU A 38 18.93 0.80 2.92
C GLU A 38 18.93 2.31 3.17
N SER A 39 17.75 2.93 3.19
CA SER A 39 17.60 4.36 3.45
C SER A 39 17.96 4.73 4.89
N GLU A 40 17.61 3.89 5.87
CA GLU A 40 18.00 4.04 7.28
C GLU A 40 19.52 3.92 7.45
N ALA A 41 20.15 2.91 6.84
CA ALA A 41 21.60 2.74 6.85
C ALA A 41 22.34 3.96 6.28
N ASN A 42 21.79 4.59 5.23
CA ASN A 42 22.37 5.81 4.67
C ASN A 42 22.32 7.02 5.63
N LEU A 43 21.35 7.07 6.55
CA LEU A 43 21.25 8.11 7.57
C LEU A 43 22.22 7.90 8.73
N GLU A 44 22.34 6.65 9.17
CA GLU A 44 23.21 6.26 10.29
C GLU A 44 24.69 6.31 9.92
N ASN A 45 25.01 6.15 8.63
CA ASN A 45 26.38 6.23 8.16
C ASN A 45 26.97 7.62 8.41
N VAL A 46 27.94 7.68 9.32
CA VAL A 46 28.67 8.91 9.71
C VAL A 46 29.37 9.55 8.52
N LYS A 47 29.85 8.74 7.55
CA LYS A 47 30.55 9.18 6.35
C LYS A 47 29.62 9.67 5.22
N SER A 48 28.30 9.50 5.36
CA SER A 48 27.36 10.00 4.35
C SER A 48 27.36 11.52 4.29
N SER A 49 27.47 12.07 3.07
CA SER A 49 27.39 13.52 2.85
C SER A 49 26.03 14.09 3.29
N PRO A 50 25.96 15.39 3.64
CA PRO A 50 24.70 16.04 3.98
C PRO A 50 23.61 15.89 2.91
N GLN A 51 23.99 15.91 1.63
CA GLN A 51 23.08 15.71 0.50
C GLN A 51 22.51 14.29 0.48
N LYS A 52 23.37 13.28 0.70
CA LYS A 52 22.95 11.88 0.77
C LYS A 52 22.01 11.63 1.94
N LYS A 53 22.30 12.20 3.12
CA LYS A 53 21.41 12.16 4.28
C LYS A 53 20.08 12.86 4.00
N GLY A 54 20.10 14.03 3.36
CA GLY A 54 18.89 14.76 2.96
C GLY A 54 18.02 13.97 1.99
N ALA A 55 18.63 13.29 1.00
CA ALA A 55 17.93 12.41 0.07
C ALA A 55 17.29 11.21 0.79
N ALA A 56 18.04 10.55 1.69
CA ALA A 56 17.55 9.42 2.48
C ALA A 56 16.35 9.80 3.37
N LYS A 57 16.37 10.97 4.04
CA LYS A 57 15.21 11.45 4.81
C LYS A 57 13.95 11.61 3.94
N ARG A 58 14.11 12.16 2.72
CA ARG A 58 13.00 12.30 1.77
C ARG A 58 12.51 10.96 1.24
N ALA A 59 13.44 10.03 0.98
CA ALA A 59 13.13 8.67 0.56
C ALA A 59 12.30 7.95 1.63
N LEU A 60 12.71 8.00 2.90
CA LEU A 60 11.96 7.40 4.02
C LEU A 60 10.53 7.93 4.12
N LYS A 61 10.31 9.24 3.91
CA LYS A 61 8.95 9.80 3.88
C LYS A 61 8.10 9.22 2.74
N LYS A 62 8.68 8.95 1.57
CA LYS A 62 7.99 8.31 0.44
C LYS A 62 7.75 6.83 0.70
N ILE A 63 8.75 6.13 1.24
CA ILE A 63 8.68 4.72 1.61
C ILE A 63 7.59 4.49 2.65
N ALA A 64 7.49 5.33 3.69
CA ALA A 64 6.41 5.23 4.68
C ALA A 64 5.01 5.29 4.04
N ARG A 65 4.80 6.19 3.07
CA ARG A 65 3.53 6.26 2.31
C ARG A 65 3.30 5.03 1.44
N ARG A 66 4.36 4.44 0.88
CA ARG A 66 4.25 3.20 0.12
C ARG A 66 3.87 2.04 1.03
N ILE A 67 4.48 1.92 2.20
CA ILE A 67 4.10 0.93 3.23
C ILE A 67 2.62 1.03 3.55
N ASP A 68 2.09 2.23 3.82
CA ASP A 68 0.65 2.42 4.05
C ASP A 68 -0.21 1.97 2.87
N THR A 69 0.25 2.22 1.64
CA THR A 69 -0.47 1.85 0.43
C THR A 69 -0.53 0.32 0.28
N VAL A 70 0.63 -0.34 0.39
CA VAL A 70 0.79 -1.78 0.25
C VAL A 70 0.06 -2.51 1.38
N GLN A 71 0.15 -2.03 2.62
CA GLN A 71 -0.56 -2.62 3.75
C GLN A 71 -2.08 -2.61 3.55
N GLY A 72 -2.64 -1.52 3.00
CA GLY A 72 -4.05 -1.47 2.63
C GLY A 72 -4.44 -2.51 1.57
N GLN A 73 -3.57 -2.73 0.58
CA GLN A 73 -3.79 -3.77 -0.44
C GLN A 73 -3.67 -5.19 0.15
N ILE A 74 -2.73 -5.43 1.06
CA ILE A 74 -2.64 -6.68 1.82
C ILE A 74 -3.94 -6.95 2.57
N ILE A 75 -4.50 -5.95 3.27
CA ILE A 75 -5.79 -6.08 3.98
C ILE A 75 -6.91 -6.45 3.00
N TYR A 76 -6.97 -5.75 1.87
CA TYR A 76 -7.95 -6.03 0.82
C TYR A 76 -7.86 -7.47 0.32
N TRP A 77 -6.69 -7.90 -0.17
CA TRP A 77 -6.50 -9.22 -0.76
C TRP A 77 -6.64 -10.34 0.28
N LYS A 78 -6.20 -10.11 1.52
CA LYS A 78 -6.44 -11.03 2.64
C LYS A 78 -7.92 -11.26 2.88
N ASN A 79 -8.74 -10.21 2.82
CA ASN A 79 -10.19 -10.35 2.96
C ASN A 79 -10.80 -11.06 1.74
N ARG A 80 -10.28 -10.82 0.54
CA ARG A 80 -10.71 -11.56 -0.67
C ARG A 80 -10.41 -13.05 -0.60
N ILE A 81 -9.24 -13.45 -0.09
CA ILE A 81 -8.89 -14.87 0.15
C ILE A 81 -9.86 -15.51 1.15
N LYS A 82 -10.29 -14.77 2.18
CA LYS A 82 -11.28 -15.26 3.16
C LYS A 82 -12.69 -15.44 2.58
N GLY A 83 -12.92 -15.10 1.31
CA GLY A 83 -14.23 -15.17 0.67
C GLY A 83 -15.10 -13.92 0.87
N GLU A 84 -14.54 -12.84 1.41
CA GLU A 84 -15.31 -11.60 1.59
C GLU A 84 -15.57 -10.89 0.27
N SER A 85 -16.69 -10.18 0.20
CA SER A 85 -17.04 -9.40 -0.98
C SER A 85 -16.04 -8.27 -1.25
N HIS A 86 -15.91 -7.89 -2.53
CA HIS A 86 -15.16 -6.70 -2.95
C HIS A 86 -15.55 -5.44 -2.15
N PHE A 87 -16.83 -5.30 -1.83
CA PHE A 87 -17.34 -4.14 -1.10
C PHE A 87 -16.77 -4.10 0.33
N LYS A 88 -16.91 -5.20 1.08
CA LYS A 88 -16.39 -5.28 2.45
C LYS A 88 -14.87 -5.12 2.48
N ALA A 89 -14.15 -5.82 1.61
CA ALA A 89 -12.69 -5.71 1.52
C ALA A 89 -12.23 -4.26 1.24
N ASN A 90 -13.00 -3.50 0.46
CA ASN A 90 -12.71 -2.08 0.21
C ASN A 90 -13.01 -1.18 1.40
N ILE A 91 -14.07 -1.45 2.18
CA ILE A 91 -14.35 -0.70 3.42
C ILE A 91 -13.16 -0.82 4.36
N GLU A 92 -12.71 -2.03 4.64
CA GLU A 92 -11.60 -2.33 5.55
C GLU A 92 -10.29 -1.65 5.10
N LYS A 93 -9.99 -1.69 3.80
CA LYS A 93 -8.85 -0.96 3.21
C LYS A 93 -8.94 0.54 3.45
N ASN A 94 -10.14 1.11 3.24
CA ASN A 94 -10.35 2.55 3.39
C ASN A 94 -10.29 2.99 4.85
N GLU A 95 -10.81 2.19 5.77
CA GLU A 95 -10.71 2.42 7.21
C GLU A 95 -9.25 2.40 7.67
N TYR A 96 -8.46 1.45 7.17
CA TYR A 96 -7.02 1.44 7.41
C TYR A 96 -6.36 2.74 6.95
N TRP A 97 -6.62 3.18 5.71
CA TRP A 97 -6.04 4.44 5.19
C TRP A 97 -6.54 5.68 5.93
N ALA A 98 -7.78 5.70 6.41
CA ALA A 98 -8.28 6.76 7.28
C ALA A 98 -7.45 6.83 8.56
N SER A 99 -7.20 5.68 9.20
CA SER A 99 -6.37 5.62 10.41
C SER A 99 -4.92 6.09 10.17
N CYS A 100 -4.33 5.80 9.02
CA CYS A 100 -3.00 6.31 8.65
C CYS A 100 -3.00 7.84 8.48
N LYS A 101 -4.06 8.42 7.91
CA LYS A 101 -4.20 9.87 7.76
C LYS A 101 -4.34 10.58 9.10
N GLU A 102 -5.09 10.00 10.03
CA GLU A 102 -5.21 10.50 11.40
C GLU A 102 -3.85 10.49 12.11
N LYS A 103 -3.13 9.35 12.07
CA LYS A 103 -1.79 9.22 12.68
C LYS A 103 -0.75 10.17 12.10
N SER A 104 -0.84 10.47 10.80
CA SER A 104 0.06 11.43 10.14
C SER A 104 -0.29 12.90 10.42
N GLY A 105 -1.37 13.17 11.17
CA GLY A 105 -1.81 14.52 11.51
C GLY A 105 -2.40 15.30 10.34
N LEU A 106 -2.71 14.63 9.23
CA LEU A 106 -3.38 15.23 8.07
C LEU A 106 -4.85 15.55 8.36
N ILE A 107 -5.47 14.82 9.28
CA ILE A 107 -6.80 15.09 9.82
C ILE A 107 -6.58 15.49 11.28
N LYS A 108 -6.60 16.80 11.55
CA LYS A 108 -6.72 17.30 12.92
C LYS A 108 -8.21 17.37 13.23
N ASN A 109 -8.68 16.54 14.15
CA ASN A 109 -9.99 16.74 14.74
C ASN A 109 -9.98 18.14 15.38
N LYS A 110 -10.84 19.01 14.87
CA LYS A 110 -11.08 20.36 15.39
C LYS A 110 -11.83 20.26 16.71
#